data_AF-A0A813KN16-F1
#
_entry.id   AF-A0A813KN16-F1
#
_cell.length_a   1.000
_cell.length_b   1.000
_cell.length_c   1.000
_cell.angle_alpha   90.00
_cell.angle_beta   90.00
_cell.angle_gamma   90.00
#
_symmetry.space_group_name_H-M   'P 1'
#
loop_
_entity.id
_entity.type
_entity.pdbx_description
1 polymer ?
#
loop_
_entity_poly.entity_id
_entity_poly.type
_entity_poly.pdbx_seq_one_letter_code
_entity_poly.pdbx_strand_id
1 'polypeptide(L)'
;MGIPADQVHKVGEGDPDDVAAQYTDLLMSQAANVVGRSASGLPSVDLVLLGTGEDGHVGSLHPNKKEIRASGNGKAVLSINEGGKTSIAVSMDFIRAAARVVLSAAKGSRAPMVA
;
A
#
# COMPACT_ATOMS: atom_id res chain seq x y z
N MET A 1 21.55 11.47 0.48
CA MET A 1 20.97 11.33 -0.86
C MET A 1 20.32 12.66 -1.20
N GLY A 2 20.67 13.29 -2.32
CA GLY A 2 20.22 14.65 -2.67
C GLY A 2 18.74 14.73 -3.10
N ILE A 3 17.85 14.00 -2.43
CA ILE A 3 16.41 14.02 -2.69
C ILE A 3 15.82 15.16 -1.83
N PRO A 4 15.11 16.13 -2.45
CA PRO A 4 14.37 17.15 -1.72
C PRO A 4 13.42 16.55 -0.67
N ALA A 5 13.38 17.16 0.53
CA ALA A 5 12.60 16.62 1.65
C ALA A 5 11.09 16.62 1.38
N ASP A 6 10.61 17.55 0.56
CA ASP A 6 9.22 17.67 0.11
C ASP A 6 8.82 16.59 -0.92
N GLN A 7 9.77 15.82 -1.45
CA GLN A 7 9.53 14.64 -2.30
C GLN A 7 9.55 13.32 -1.51
N VAL A 8 9.72 13.38 -0.19
CA VAL A 8 9.73 12.20 0.69
C VAL A 8 8.52 12.26 1.61
N HIS A 9 7.50 11.50 1.24
CA HIS A 9 6.25 11.44 1.98
C HIS A 9 6.27 10.26 2.96
N LYS A 10 6.38 10.56 4.26
CA LYS A 10 6.23 9.55 5.32
C LYS A 10 4.76 9.43 5.72
N VAL A 11 4.33 8.23 6.07
CA VAL A 11 3.04 8.02 6.74
C VAL A 11 3.09 8.72 8.09
N GLY A 12 2.01 9.45 8.43
CA GLY A 12 1.90 10.19 9.68
C GLY A 12 1.72 9.31 10.91
N GLU A 13 1.60 9.97 12.06
CA GLU A 13 1.29 9.36 13.36
C GLU A 13 -0.05 9.90 13.85
N GLY A 14 -0.80 9.11 14.62
CA GLY A 14 -2.10 9.52 15.15
C GLY A 14 -3.13 8.39 15.13
N ASP A 15 -4.41 8.78 15.11
CA ASP A 15 -5.49 7.82 14.92
C ASP A 15 -5.35 7.12 13.55
N PRO A 16 -5.43 5.78 13.48
CA PRO A 16 -5.17 5.06 12.24
C PRO A 16 -6.12 5.40 11.10
N ASP A 17 -7.39 5.65 11.39
CA ASP A 17 -8.38 5.96 10.36
C ASP A 17 -8.11 7.35 9.78
N ASP A 18 -7.79 8.32 10.65
CA ASP A 18 -7.39 9.67 10.24
C ASP A 18 -6.10 9.65 9.42
N VAL A 19 -5.08 8.91 9.85
CA VAL A 19 -3.81 8.81 9.13
C VAL A 19 -4.00 8.15 7.76
N ALA A 20 -4.83 7.10 7.65
CA ALA A 20 -5.12 6.46 6.37
C ALA A 20 -5.85 7.42 5.40
N ALA A 21 -6.81 8.19 5.90
CA ALA A 21 -7.50 9.22 5.13
C ALA A 21 -6.53 10.32 4.67
N GLN A 22 -5.75 10.90 5.59
CA GLN A 22 -4.77 11.95 5.29
C GLN A 22 -3.72 11.49 4.27
N TYR A 23 -3.25 10.25 4.36
CA TYR A 23 -2.28 9.73 3.40
C TYR A 23 -2.92 9.48 2.03
N THR A 24 -4.20 9.10 1.98
CA THR A 24 -4.98 9.04 0.73
C THR A 24 -5.10 10.44 0.10
N ASP A 25 -5.46 11.45 0.89
CA ASP A 25 -5.58 12.83 0.43
C ASP A 25 -4.23 13.40 -0.05
N LEU A 26 -3.13 13.04 0.63
CA LEU A 26 -1.78 13.39 0.20
C LEU A 26 -1.49 12.84 -1.20
N LEU A 27 -1.79 11.57 -1.47
CA LEU A 27 -1.63 10.96 -2.79
C LEU A 27 -2.58 11.58 -3.85
N MET A 28 -3.78 11.99 -3.43
CA MET A 28 -4.77 12.63 -4.30
C MET A 28 -4.46 14.10 -4.62
N SER A 29 -3.74 14.79 -3.74
CA SER A 29 -3.34 16.20 -3.93
C SER A 29 -2.08 16.39 -4.77
N GLN A 30 -1.27 15.34 -4.96
CA GLN A 30 -0.11 15.42 -5.84
C GLN A 30 -0.53 15.74 -7.29
N ALA A 31 0.34 16.48 -7.98
CA ALA A 31 0.15 16.78 -9.39
C ALA A 31 0.05 15.47 -10.20
N ALA A 32 -0.80 15.47 -11.24
CA ALA A 32 -1.12 14.26 -12.01
C ALA A 32 0.09 13.63 -12.74
N ASN A 33 1.14 14.42 -12.98
CA ASN A 33 2.40 13.95 -13.56
C ASN A 33 3.36 13.35 -12.51
N VAL A 34 3.05 13.46 -11.22
CA VAL A 34 3.80 12.86 -10.09
C VAL A 34 3.06 11.62 -9.57
N VAL A 35 1.76 11.74 -9.31
CA VAL A 35 0.88 10.61 -8.98
C VAL A 35 -0.29 10.63 -9.95
N GLY A 36 -0.33 9.63 -10.83
CA GLY A 36 -1.38 9.47 -11.82
C GLY A 36 -2.71 9.03 -11.21
N ARG A 37 -3.70 8.83 -12.09
CA ARG A 37 -5.00 8.25 -11.72
C ARG A 37 -5.26 7.00 -12.55
N SER A 38 -5.70 5.92 -11.91
CA SER A 38 -6.20 4.74 -12.61
C SER A 38 -7.52 5.05 -13.31
N ALA A 39 -8.00 4.11 -14.15
CA ALA A 39 -9.33 4.21 -14.77
C ALA A 39 -10.48 4.30 -13.74
N SER A 40 -10.27 3.81 -12.51
CA SER A 40 -11.23 3.90 -11.40
C SER A 40 -11.03 5.13 -10.51
N GLY A 41 -10.13 6.05 -10.88
CA GLY A 41 -9.86 7.28 -10.13
C GLY A 41 -8.91 7.12 -8.93
N LEU A 42 -8.35 5.93 -8.70
CA LEU A 42 -7.38 5.70 -7.63
C LEU A 42 -6.03 6.34 -7.93
N PRO A 43 -5.26 6.78 -6.91
CA PRO A 43 -3.88 7.18 -7.11
C PRO A 43 -3.07 6.02 -7.70
N SER A 44 -2.27 6.34 -8.72
CA SER A 44 -1.43 5.38 -9.45
C SER A 44 0.01 5.89 -9.44
N VAL A 45 0.93 5.02 -9.01
CA VAL A 45 2.36 5.28 -8.97
C VAL A 45 3.10 4.40 -9.98
N ASP A 46 4.30 4.80 -10.38
CA ASP A 46 5.09 4.03 -11.34
C ASP A 46 5.48 2.64 -10.81
N LEU A 47 5.77 2.56 -9.51
CA LEU A 47 6.33 1.37 -8.89
C LEU A 47 5.86 1.23 -7.45
N VAL A 48 5.35 0.04 -7.11
CA VAL A 48 5.21 -0.42 -5.74
C VAL A 48 6.21 -1.53 -5.48
N LEU A 49 7.06 -1.33 -4.46
CA LEU A 49 8.02 -2.31 -3.98
C LEU A 49 7.42 -3.03 -2.77
N LEU A 50 7.28 -4.36 -2.86
CA LEU A 50 6.70 -5.18 -1.81
C LEU A 50 7.71 -6.22 -1.31
N GLY A 51 7.76 -6.39 0.00
CA GLY A 51 8.25 -7.63 0.61
C GLY A 51 7.12 -8.65 0.77
N THR A 52 7.48 -9.91 1.03
CA THR A 52 6.48 -10.96 1.31
C THR A 52 6.84 -11.91 2.44
N GLY A 53 5.81 -12.35 3.16
CA GLY A 53 5.86 -13.40 4.17
C GLY A 53 5.77 -14.81 3.60
N GLU A 54 5.99 -15.81 4.45
CA GLU A 54 5.90 -17.24 4.09
C GLU A 54 4.47 -17.69 3.77
N ASP A 55 3.48 -16.99 4.34
CA ASP A 55 2.06 -17.10 4.05
C ASP A 55 1.63 -16.31 2.79
N GLY A 56 2.54 -15.58 2.14
CA GLY A 56 2.25 -14.76 0.97
C GLY A 56 1.65 -13.39 1.26
N HIS A 57 1.62 -12.93 2.53
CA HIS A 57 1.21 -11.55 2.82
C HIS A 57 2.14 -10.53 2.16
N VAL A 58 1.63 -9.34 1.88
CA VAL A 58 2.39 -8.19 1.38
C VAL A 58 2.06 -6.93 2.16
N GLY A 59 3.06 -6.16 2.56
CA GLY A 59 2.86 -5.08 3.53
C GLY A 59 2.24 -5.64 4.81
N SER A 60 1.10 -5.08 5.24
CA SER A 60 0.29 -5.62 6.34
C SER A 60 -0.97 -6.36 5.85
N LEU A 61 -1.07 -6.67 4.57
CA LEU A 61 -2.22 -7.37 3.98
C LEU A 61 -2.02 -8.88 4.07
N HIS A 62 -2.62 -9.51 5.07
CA HIS A 62 -2.53 -10.95 5.28
C HIS A 62 -3.64 -11.73 4.55
N PRO A 63 -3.36 -12.97 4.10
CA PRO A 63 -4.36 -13.85 3.50
C PRO A 63 -5.60 -14.02 4.38
N ASN A 64 -6.77 -14.08 3.74
CA ASN A 64 -8.07 -14.34 4.39
C ASN A 64 -8.54 -13.29 5.43
N LYS A 65 -7.83 -12.17 5.60
CA LYS A 65 -8.24 -11.07 6.48
C LYS A 65 -9.25 -10.12 5.83
N LYS A 66 -9.92 -9.31 6.65
CA LYS A 66 -10.99 -8.40 6.24
C LYS A 66 -10.50 -7.36 5.21
N GLU A 67 -9.25 -6.94 5.31
CA GLU A 67 -8.59 -5.95 4.46
C GLU A 67 -8.48 -6.45 3.02
N ILE A 68 -8.07 -7.71 2.84
CA ILE A 68 -8.03 -8.36 1.51
C ILE A 68 -9.46 -8.55 0.98
N ARG A 69 -10.40 -9.01 1.82
CA ARG A 69 -11.80 -9.22 1.42
C ARG A 69 -12.53 -7.93 1.03
N ALA A 70 -12.10 -6.79 1.57
CA ALA A 70 -12.64 -5.47 1.25
C ALA A 70 -12.02 -4.83 -0.01
N SER A 71 -11.16 -5.55 -0.73
CA SER A 71 -10.62 -5.10 -2.02
C SER A 71 -11.74 -4.92 -3.05
N GLY A 72 -11.59 -3.95 -3.94
CA GLY A 72 -12.59 -3.55 -4.94
C GLY A 72 -13.47 -2.39 -4.50
N ASN A 73 -13.30 -1.89 -3.27
CA ASN A 73 -14.09 -0.79 -2.71
C ASN A 73 -13.48 0.60 -2.95
N GLY A 74 -12.38 0.71 -3.70
CA GLY A 74 -11.82 2.00 -4.13
C GLY A 74 -11.07 2.75 -3.02
N LYS A 75 -10.63 2.06 -1.96
CA LYS A 75 -9.76 2.65 -0.93
C LYS A 75 -8.30 2.55 -1.36
N ALA A 76 -7.51 3.62 -1.25
CA ALA A 76 -6.08 3.57 -1.55
C ALA A 76 -5.25 3.09 -0.35
N VAL A 77 -5.55 3.61 0.84
CA VAL A 77 -4.84 3.32 2.09
C VAL A 77 -5.84 2.79 3.11
N LEU A 78 -5.40 1.86 3.94
CA LEU A 78 -6.17 1.19 4.96
C LEU A 78 -5.51 1.41 6.33
N SER A 79 -6.35 1.65 7.33
CA SER A 79 -6.04 1.40 8.72
C SER A 79 -6.23 -0.10 9.01
N ILE A 80 -5.34 -0.66 9.81
CA ILE A 80 -5.40 -2.05 10.25
C ILE A 80 -5.34 -2.04 11.76
N ASN A 81 -6.31 -2.70 12.38
CA ASN A 81 -6.37 -2.88 13.81
C ASN A 81 -6.57 -4.37 14.10
N GLU A 82 -5.52 -5.00 14.61
CA GLU A 82 -5.51 -6.43 14.92
C GLU A 82 -4.79 -6.67 16.25
N GLY A 83 -5.49 -7.29 17.22
CA GLY A 83 -4.92 -7.65 18.52
C GLY A 83 -4.37 -6.47 19.33
N GLY A 84 -4.98 -5.29 19.20
CA GLY A 84 -4.53 -4.06 19.88
C GLY A 84 -3.32 -3.38 19.22
N LYS A 85 -2.83 -3.90 18.09
CA LYS A 85 -1.79 -3.26 17.28
C LYS A 85 -2.43 -2.57 16.08
N THR A 86 -2.08 -1.32 15.89
CA THR A 86 -2.53 -0.50 14.77
C THR A 86 -1.41 -0.34 13.75
N SER A 87 -1.76 -0.38 12.47
CA SER A 87 -0.82 -0.08 11.38
C SER A 87 -1.55 0.53 10.19
N ILE A 88 -0.79 1.14 9.29
CA ILE A 88 -1.28 1.71 8.04
C ILE A 88 -0.70 0.89 6.89
N ALA A 89 -1.52 0.55 5.91
CA ALA A 89 -1.10 -0.20 4.74
C ALA A 89 -1.73 0.37 3.48
N VAL A 90 -1.01 0.29 2.36
CA VAL A 90 -1.65 0.43 1.05
C VAL A 90 -2.62 -0.73 0.84
N SER A 91 -3.75 -0.47 0.19
CA SER A 91 -4.74 -1.49 -0.12
C SER A 91 -4.33 -2.32 -1.34
N MET A 92 -5.01 -3.44 -1.57
CA MET A 92 -4.83 -4.18 -2.82
C MET A 92 -5.29 -3.37 -4.04
N ASP A 93 -6.24 -2.44 -3.88
CA ASP A 93 -6.73 -1.60 -4.96
C ASP A 93 -5.66 -0.60 -5.41
N PHE A 94 -4.93 -0.01 -4.46
CA PHE A 94 -3.77 0.84 -4.75
C PHE A 94 -2.64 0.06 -5.41
N ILE A 95 -2.31 -1.13 -4.88
CA ILE A 95 -1.27 -1.99 -5.45
C ILE A 95 -1.60 -2.34 -6.92
N ARG A 96 -2.86 -2.70 -7.23
CA ARG A 96 -3.29 -2.99 -8.61
C ARG A 96 -3.35 -1.75 -9.51
N ALA A 97 -3.48 -0.56 -8.94
CA ALA A 97 -3.50 0.70 -9.70
C ALA A 97 -2.10 1.14 -10.15
N ALA A 98 -1.02 0.63 -9.55
CA ALA A 98 0.35 0.98 -9.91
C ALA A 98 0.72 0.46 -11.31
N ALA A 99 1.59 1.19 -12.02
CA ALA A 99 2.06 0.77 -13.34
C ALA A 99 2.90 -0.51 -13.27
N ARG A 100 3.67 -0.67 -12.19
CA ARG A 100 4.48 -1.87 -11.93
C ARG A 100 4.46 -2.22 -10.45
N VAL A 101 4.45 -3.52 -10.18
CA VAL A 101 4.61 -4.08 -8.83
C VAL A 101 5.80 -5.03 -8.86
N VAL A 102 6.75 -4.83 -7.95
CA VAL A 102 7.89 -5.74 -7.78
C VAL A 102 7.77 -6.38 -6.40
N LEU A 103 7.72 -7.71 -6.40
CA LEU A 103 7.66 -8.52 -5.19
C LEU A 103 9.05 -9.11 -4.90
N SER A 104 9.62 -8.74 -3.75
CA SER A 104 10.86 -9.33 -3.25
C SER A 104 10.57 -10.57 -2.41
N ALA A 105 10.84 -11.75 -2.98
CA ALA A 105 10.62 -13.06 -2.38
C ALA A 105 11.93 -13.89 -2.27
N ALA A 106 13.08 -13.25 -2.05
CA ALA A 106 14.40 -13.87 -2.22
C ALA A 106 14.79 -14.94 -1.18
N LYS A 107 14.08 -15.07 -0.05
CA LYS A 107 14.42 -16.04 1.01
C LYS A 107 13.94 -17.43 0.62
N GLY A 108 14.74 -18.48 0.86
CA GLY A 108 14.40 -19.86 0.46
C GLY A 108 13.04 -20.37 0.97
N SER A 109 12.64 -19.99 2.19
CA SER A 109 11.31 -20.34 2.72
C SER A 109 10.14 -19.66 1.99
N ARG A 110 10.43 -18.80 1.00
CA ARG A 110 9.43 -18.20 0.11
C ARG A 110 9.14 -19.05 -1.13
N ALA A 111 9.98 -20.02 -1.44
CA ALA A 111 9.79 -20.84 -2.64
C ALA A 111 8.35 -21.43 -2.78
N PRO A 112 7.69 -21.93 -1.71
CA PRO A 112 6.36 -22.50 -1.85
C PRO A 112 5.25 -21.51 -2.25
N MET A 113 5.35 -20.22 -1.90
CA MET A 113 4.29 -19.25 -2.26
C MET A 113 4.48 -18.61 -3.63
N VAL A 114 5.68 -18.69 -4.20
CA VAL A 114 5.98 -18.12 -5.53
C VAL A 114 5.60 -19.09 -6.67
N ALA A 115 5.49 -20.38 -6.35
CA ALA A 115 5.34 -21.49 -7.30
C ALA A 115 4.01 -21.51 -8.06
#